data_AF-A0A850BWB3-F1
#
_entry.id   AF-A0A850BWB3-F1
#
_cell.length_a   1.000
_cell.length_b   1.000
_cell.length_c   1.000
_cell.angle_alpha   90.00
_cell.angle_beta   90.00
_cell.angle_gamma   90.00
#
_symmetry.space_group_name_H-M   'P 1'
#
loop_
_entity.id
_entity.type
_entity.pdbx_description
1 polymer ?
#
loop_
_entity_poly.entity_id
_entity_poly.type
_entity_poly.pdbx_seq_one_letter_code
_entity_poly.pdbx_strand_id
1 'polypeptide(L)'
;MEKQALTSEDIKKIVNGFDPIDWVQLDLLAKMPPEKRLIPGLNAQEFSMAALRGTFYRKFPMLSLSEINMKVLTYLTPVRMETR
;
A
#
# COMPACT_ATOMS: atom_id res chain seq x y z
N MET A 1 -3.85 -20.80 -26.26
CA MET A 1 -2.72 -20.71 -25.31
C MET A 1 -2.80 -21.93 -24.42
N GLU A 2 -1.80 -22.81 -24.47
CA GLU A 2 -1.70 -23.94 -23.54
C GLU A 2 -1.42 -23.41 -22.14
N LYS A 3 -2.11 -23.95 -21.14
CA LYS A 3 -1.87 -23.63 -19.74
C LYS A 3 -0.63 -24.39 -19.28
N GLN A 4 0.50 -23.70 -19.15
CA GLN A 4 1.71 -24.28 -18.57
C GLN A 4 1.52 -24.45 -17.05
N ALA A 5 1.77 -25.65 -16.53
CA ALA A 5 1.76 -25.91 -15.10
C ALA A 5 2.99 -25.26 -14.45
N LEU A 6 2.77 -24.47 -13.40
CA LEU A 6 3.86 -23.87 -12.62
C LEU A 6 4.52 -24.94 -11.74
N THR A 7 5.85 -24.96 -11.73
CA THR A 7 6.61 -25.78 -10.79
C THR A 7 6.66 -25.13 -9.41
N SER A 8 7.04 -25.88 -8.39
CA SER A 8 7.25 -25.33 -7.03
C SER A 8 8.29 -24.21 -7.01
N GLU A 9 9.27 -24.26 -7.92
CA GLU A 9 10.33 -23.25 -8.02
C GLU A 9 9.80 -21.96 -8.68
N ASP A 10 8.90 -22.09 -9.66
CA ASP A 10 8.22 -20.95 -10.28
C ASP A 10 7.32 -20.24 -9.26
N ILE A 11 6.62 -21.00 -8.41
CA ILE A 11 5.80 -20.46 -7.32
C ILE A 11 6.68 -19.73 -6.30
N LYS A 12 7.82 -20.31 -5.89
CA LYS A 12 8.75 -19.65 -4.96
C LYS A 12 9.27 -18.32 -5.51
N LYS A 13 9.64 -18.26 -6.79
CA LYS A 13 10.09 -17.02 -7.42
C LYS A 13 9.03 -15.92 -7.39
N ILE A 14 7.76 -16.28 -7.59
CA ILE A 14 6.63 -15.35 -7.49
C ILE A 14 6.46 -14.87 -6.04
N VAL A 15 6.56 -15.78 -5.06
CA VAL A 15 6.24 -15.49 -3.66
C VAL A 15 7.36 -14.75 -2.92
N ASN A 16 8.62 -14.96 -3.29
CA ASN A 16 9.79 -14.36 -2.62
C ASN A 16 9.82 -12.82 -2.67
N GLY A 17 9.09 -12.18 -3.57
CA GLY A 17 8.98 -10.72 -3.67
C GLY A 17 7.87 -10.10 -2.81
N PHE A 18 7.02 -10.92 -2.18
CA PHE A 18 5.94 -10.44 -1.33
C PHE A 18 6.37 -10.39 0.14
N ASP A 19 5.87 -9.37 0.83
CA ASP A 19 6.00 -9.29 2.28
C ASP A 19 5.29 -10.50 2.91
N PRO A 20 5.86 -11.12 3.96
CA PRO A 20 5.26 -12.29 4.61
C PRO A 20 3.86 -11.94 5.14
N ILE A 21 2.91 -12.85 4.92
CA ILE A 21 1.52 -12.67 5.38
C ILE A 21 1.50 -12.68 6.91
N ASP A 22 0.98 -11.62 7.51
CA ASP A 22 0.65 -11.60 8.94
C ASP A 22 -0.65 -12.38 9.18
N TRP A 23 -0.48 -13.67 9.48
CA TRP A 23 -1.58 -14.59 9.74
C TRP A 23 -2.41 -14.21 10.98
N VAL A 24 -1.79 -13.59 11.97
CA VAL A 24 -2.48 -13.15 13.19
C VAL A 24 -3.40 -11.98 12.86
N GLN A 25 -2.88 -10.99 12.13
CA GLN A 25 -3.69 -9.88 11.65
C GLN A 25 -4.85 -10.34 10.76
N LEU A 26 -4.62 -11.32 9.88
CA LEU A 26 -5.64 -11.86 8.99
C LEU A 26 -6.78 -12.55 9.77
N ASP A 27 -6.46 -13.35 10.79
CA ASP A 27 -7.46 -14.00 11.65
C ASP A 27 -8.28 -12.97 12.46
N LEU A 28 -7.61 -11.94 12.99
CA LEU A 28 -8.29 -10.86 13.70
C LEU A 28 -9.26 -10.08 12.79
N LEU A 29 -8.85 -9.77 11.56
CA LEU A 29 -9.71 -9.12 10.57
C LEU A 29 -10.88 -10.01 10.15
N ALA A 30 -10.67 -11.33 10.02
CA ALA A 30 -11.73 -12.27 9.66
C ALA A 30 -12.86 -12.32 10.71
N LYS A 31 -12.51 -12.16 11.99
CA LYS A 31 -13.47 -12.12 13.12
C LYS A 31 -14.28 -10.82 13.19
N MET A 32 -13.86 -9.77 12.50
CA MET A 32 -14.60 -8.52 12.45
C MET A 32 -15.78 -8.61 11.46
N PRO A 33 -16.93 -7.96 11.75
CA PRO A 33 -18.00 -7.76 10.77
C PRO A 33 -17.46 -7.11 9.48
N PRO A 34 -17.94 -7.49 8.28
CA PRO A 34 -17.44 -6.97 7.01
C PRO A 34 -17.36 -5.43 6.95
N GLU A 35 -18.37 -4.75 7.49
CA GLU A 35 -18.45 -3.30 7.55
C GLU A 35 -17.36 -2.66 8.44
N LYS A 36 -16.81 -3.42 9.41
CA LYS A 36 -15.74 -2.95 10.30
C LYS A 36 -14.34 -3.28 9.80
N ARG A 37 -14.20 -4.11 8.75
CA ARG A 37 -12.87 -4.47 8.21
C ARG A 37 -12.23 -3.32 7.43
N LEU A 38 -13.05 -2.51 6.76
CA LEU A 38 -12.57 -1.46 5.85
C LEU A 38 -12.34 -0.12 6.54
N ILE A 39 -13.21 0.24 7.49
CA ILE A 39 -13.21 1.56 8.13
C ILE A 39 -11.88 1.90 8.81
N PRO A 40 -11.24 1.00 9.58
CA PRO A 40 -9.95 1.29 10.19
C PRO A 40 -8.86 1.59 9.15
N GLY A 41 -8.85 0.85 8.04
CA GLY A 41 -7.90 1.07 6.94
C GLY A 41 -8.11 2.41 6.26
N LEU A 42 -9.36 2.77 5.98
CA LEU A 42 -9.72 4.07 5.39
C LEU A 42 -9.31 5.23 6.31
N ASN A 43 -9.62 5.13 7.61
CA ASN A 43 -9.25 6.14 8.60
C ASN A 43 -7.73 6.30 8.72
N ALA A 44 -6.99 5.18 8.73
CA ALA A 44 -5.53 5.19 8.78
C ALA A 44 -4.92 5.82 7.52
N GLN A 45 -5.49 5.55 6.36
CA GLN A 45 -5.07 6.15 5.09
C GLN A 45 -5.33 7.67 5.07
N GLU A 46 -6.53 8.11 5.46
CA GLU A 46 -6.86 9.54 5.55
C GLU A 46 -5.94 10.29 6.52
N PHE A 47 -5.70 9.71 7.70
CA PHE A 47 -4.77 10.27 8.68
C PHE A 47 -3.36 10.42 8.09
N SER A 48 -2.85 9.37 7.44
CA SER A 48 -1.52 9.37 6.83
C SER A 48 -1.41 10.43 5.72
N MET A 49 -2.43 10.54 4.87
CA MET A 49 -2.48 11.58 3.83
C MET A 49 -2.49 12.99 4.44
N ALA A 50 -3.30 13.23 5.47
CA ALA A 50 -3.37 14.54 6.14
C ALA A 50 -2.03 14.93 6.79
N ALA A 51 -1.38 13.99 7.48
CA ALA A 51 -0.07 14.21 8.09
C ALA A 51 1.01 14.55 7.04
N LEU A 52 1.03 13.83 5.92
CA LEU A 52 1.95 14.10 4.81
C LEU A 52 1.67 15.45 4.14
N ARG A 53 0.39 15.81 3.90
CA ARG A 53 0.04 17.14 3.38
C ARG A 53 0.57 18.24 4.29
N GLY A 54 0.31 18.17 5.60
CA GLY A 54 0.79 19.17 6.56
C GLY A 54 2.32 19.27 6.60
N THR A 55 3.01 18.14 6.43
CA THR A 55 4.47 18.11 6.35
C THR A 55 4.99 18.75 5.07
N PHE A 56 4.38 18.43 3.91
CA PHE A 56 4.78 19.01 2.64
C PHE A 56 4.41 20.48 2.50
N TYR A 57 3.30 20.93 3.10
CA TYR A 57 2.97 22.35 3.16
C TYR A 57 4.07 23.17 3.84
N ARG A 58 4.59 22.68 4.97
CA ARG A 58 5.70 23.34 5.68
C ARG A 58 7.01 23.28 4.90
N LYS A 59 7.28 22.16 4.23
CA LYS A 59 8.52 21.93 3.47
C LYS A 59 8.56 22.65 2.12
N PHE A 60 7.40 22.84 1.50
CA PHE A 60 7.24 23.40 0.15
C PHE A 60 6.14 24.48 0.13
N PRO A 61 6.35 25.62 0.81
CA PRO A 61 5.31 26.64 0.98
C PRO A 61 4.87 27.31 -0.33
N MET A 62 5.67 27.20 -1.39
CA MET A 62 5.38 27.77 -2.71
C MET A 62 4.49 26.89 -3.58
N LEU A 63 4.24 25.63 -3.19
CA LEU A 63 3.44 24.71 -3.99
C LEU A 63 1.96 24.91 -3.74
N SER A 64 1.18 24.78 -4.81
CA SER A 64 -0.27 24.68 -4.72
C SER A 64 -0.72 23.40 -4.02
N LEU A 65 -1.96 23.37 -3.54
CA LEU A 65 -2.57 22.17 -2.95
C LEU A 65 -2.50 20.96 -3.89
N SER A 66 -2.70 21.16 -5.20
CA SER A 66 -2.64 20.08 -6.19
C SER A 66 -1.24 19.48 -6.28
N GLU A 67 -0.20 20.30 -6.30
CA GLU A 67 1.19 19.83 -6.33
C GLU A 67 1.59 19.13 -5.02
N ILE A 68 1.11 19.64 -3.88
CA ILE A 68 1.27 18.97 -2.58
C ILE A 68 0.59 17.60 -2.59
N ASN A 69 -0.64 17.49 -3.09
CA ASN A 69 -1.35 16.22 -3.21
C ASN A 69 -0.59 15.23 -4.11
N MET A 70 -0.01 15.71 -5.22
CA MET A 70 0.83 14.86 -6.07
C MET A 70 2.05 14.32 -5.33
N LYS A 71 2.72 15.13 -4.49
CA LYS A 71 3.83 14.65 -3.65
C LYS A 71 3.38 13.61 -2.63
N VAL A 72 2.20 13.77 -2.01
CA VAL A 72 1.63 12.76 -1.11
C VAL A 72 1.40 11.44 -1.83
N LEU A 73 0.81 11.50 -3.03
CA LEU A 73 0.60 10.30 -3.84
C LEU A 73 1.93 9.63 -4.18
N THR A 74 2.90 10.34 -4.74
CA THR A 74 4.23 9.79 -5.06
C THR A 74 4.89 9.10 -3.86
N TYR A 75 4.76 9.68 -2.67
CA TYR A 75 5.35 9.10 -1.46
C TYR A 75 4.67 7.80 -1.02
N LEU A 76 3.33 7.74 -1.09
CA LEU A 76 2.54 6.58 -0.65
C LEU A 76 2.42 5.47 -1.71
N THR A 77 2.64 5.79 -2.98
CA THR A 77 2.58 4.83 -4.09
C THR A 77 3.94 4.74 -4.79
N PRO A 78 5.01 4.27 -4.10
CA PRO A 78 6.28 4.06 -4.77
C PRO A 78 6.09 3.04 -5.87
N VAL A 79 6.35 3.43 -7.11
CA VAL A 79 6.42 2.48 -8.23
C VAL A 79 7.63 1.60 -7.95
N ARG A 80 7.39 0.37 -7.49
CA ARG A 80 8.43 -0.66 -7.41
C ARG A 80 8.74 -1.10 -8.85
N MET A 81 9.61 -0.35 -9.54
CA MET A 81 10.22 -0.87 -10.75
C MET A 81 11.33 -1.82 -10.32
N GLU A 82 11.26 -3.09 -10.74
CA GLU A 82 12.39 -3.99 -10.59
C GLU A 82 13.59 -3.40 -11.31
N THR A 83 14.66 -3.11 -10.57
CA THR A 83 15.99 -2.93 -11.15
C THR A 83 16.35 -4.24 -11.84
N ARG A 84 16.27 -4.23 -13.18
CA ARG A 84 16.81 -5.29 -14.04
C ARG A 84 18.32 -5.37 -13.93
#